data_AF-A0A7X9PYU2-F1
#
_entry.id   AF-A0A7X9PYU2-F1
#
_cell.length_a   1.000
_cell.length_b   1.000
_cell.length_c   1.000
_cell.angle_alpha   90.00
_cell.angle_beta   90.00
_cell.angle_gamma   90.00
#
_symmetry.space_group_name_H-M   'P 1'
#
loop_
_entity.id
_entity.type
_entity.pdbx_description
1 polymer ?
#
loop_
_entity_poly.entity_id
_entity_poly.type
_entity_poly.pdbx_seq_one_letter_code
_entity_poly.pdbx_strand_id
1 'polypeptide(L)'
;MDRLGMLMILGSALFNATASSMMKIGFGHQQDLLERGFAAAVFRIAGNPWAVTGVVCFGVSFMFMSAALTRVDLSVAYPVMSGLVFILVLGVSSIFFAEQVTLVRLIGVFLILSGVLVISR
;
A
#
# COMPACT_ATOMS: atom_id res chain seq x y z
N MET A 1 -6.85 -22.62 -3.02
CA MET A 1 -5.98 -21.49 -2.65
C MET A 1 -4.62 -22.04 -2.22
N ASP A 2 -3.61 -21.93 -3.08
CA ASP A 2 -2.24 -22.33 -2.73
C ASP A 2 -1.74 -21.50 -1.54
N ARG A 3 -1.38 -22.15 -0.43
CA ARG A 3 -0.93 -21.49 0.81
C ARG A 3 0.26 -20.57 0.56
N LEU A 4 1.10 -20.90 -0.41
CA LEU A 4 2.25 -20.10 -0.84
C LEU A 4 1.83 -18.77 -1.50
N GLY A 5 0.78 -18.78 -2.32
CA GLY A 5 0.28 -17.57 -2.99
C GLY A 5 -0.28 -16.55 -1.99
N MET A 6 -1.00 -17.03 -0.96
CA MET A 6 -1.46 -16.17 0.14
C MET A 6 -0.30 -15.55 0.93
N LEU A 7 0.76 -16.32 1.19
CA LEU A 7 1.93 -15.84 1.92
C LEU A 7 2.68 -14.75 1.13
N MET A 8 2.74 -14.91 -0.20
CA MET A 8 3.32 -13.90 -1.10
C MET A 8 2.49 -12.61 -1.16
N ILE A 9 1.15 -12.72 -1.20
CA ILE A 9 0.25 -11.55 -1.16
C ILE A 9 0.38 -10.82 0.17
N LEU A 10 0.47 -11.54 1.30
CA LEU A 10 0.72 -10.96 2.62
C LEU A 10 2.06 -10.23 2.68
N GLY A 11 3.13 -10.84 2.18
CA GLY A 11 4.46 -10.22 2.11
C GLY A 11 4.46 -8.96 1.25
N SER A 12 3.81 -9.01 0.08
CA SER A 12 3.61 -7.84 -0.78
C SER A 12 2.85 -6.74 -0.06
N ALA A 13 1.78 -7.09 0.66
CA ALA A 13 0.93 -6.12 1.34
C ALA A 13 1.63 -5.42 2.51
N LEU A 14 2.44 -6.15 3.29
CA LEU A 14 3.28 -5.57 4.34
C LEU A 14 4.26 -4.55 3.75
N PHE A 15 5.01 -4.96 2.72
CA PHE A 15 5.99 -4.09 2.08
C PHE A 15 5.33 -2.85 1.44
N ASN A 16 4.15 -3.03 0.84
CA ASN A 16 3.38 -1.93 0.26
C ASN A 16 2.90 -0.94 1.32
N ALA A 17 2.40 -1.46 2.45
CA ALA A 17 1.97 -0.63 3.57
C ALA A 17 3.14 0.15 4.16
N THR A 18 4.28 -0.50 4.43
CA THR A 18 5.50 0.15 4.92
C THR A 18 6.01 1.22 3.93
N ALA A 19 6.01 0.92 2.62
CA ALA A 19 6.37 1.89 1.58
C ALA A 19 5.46 3.12 1.60
N SER A 20 4.15 2.89 1.68
CA SER A 20 3.14 3.96 1.71
C SER A 20 3.27 4.83 2.96
N SER A 21 3.55 4.23 4.12
CA SER A 21 3.80 4.96 5.37
C SER A 21 5.10 5.77 5.30
N MET A 22 6.18 5.19 4.78
CA MET A 22 7.47 5.87 4.57
C MET A 22 7.34 7.07 3.63
N MET A 23 6.63 6.91 2.50
CA MET A 23 6.35 8.02 1.58
C MET A 23 5.52 9.11 2.26
N LYS A 24 4.53 8.74 3.08
CA LYS A 24 3.75 9.72 3.83
C LYS A 24 4.58 10.46 4.88
N ILE A 25 5.59 9.83 5.50
CA ILE A 25 6.53 10.50 6.41
C ILE A 25 7.47 11.43 5.63
N GLY A 26 7.98 10.98 4.48
CA GLY A 26 8.91 11.74 3.65
C GLY A 26 8.28 12.95 2.93
N PHE A 27 6.98 12.89 2.59
CA PHE A 27 6.27 13.92 1.84
C PHE A 27 5.05 14.52 2.55
N GLY A 28 4.70 14.07 3.75
CA GLY A 28 3.49 14.50 4.46
C GLY A 28 3.40 16.00 4.72
N HIS A 29 4.50 16.74 4.59
CA HIS A 29 4.57 18.20 4.72
C HIS A 29 4.76 18.95 3.37
N GLN A 30 4.88 18.27 2.23
CA GLN A 30 5.06 18.90 0.91
C GLN A 30 3.85 18.58 0.01
N GLN A 31 2.77 19.35 0.17
CA GLN A 31 1.61 19.24 -0.72
C GLN A 31 1.89 19.80 -2.13
N ASP A 32 2.94 20.61 -2.29
CA ASP A 32 3.33 21.27 -3.55
C ASP A 32 4.52 20.60 -4.25
N LEU A 33 4.43 19.29 -4.49
CA LEU A 33 5.43 18.56 -5.27
C LEU A 33 5.36 18.88 -6.77
N LEU A 34 4.17 19.20 -7.30
CA LEU A 34 3.95 19.43 -8.73
C LEU A 34 3.97 20.90 -9.16
N GLU A 35 3.88 21.87 -8.24
CA GLU A 35 3.90 23.30 -8.60
C GLU A 35 5.20 23.74 -9.30
N ARG A 36 6.32 23.06 -9.02
CA ARG A 36 7.64 23.39 -9.59
C ARG A 36 8.02 22.54 -10.82
N GLY A 37 7.11 21.70 -11.32
CA GLY A 37 7.31 20.85 -12.50
C GLY A 37 7.85 19.44 -12.23
N PHE A 38 7.55 18.52 -13.15
CA PHE A 38 7.80 17.08 -13.01
C PHE A 38 9.27 16.72 -12.76
N ALA A 39 10.20 17.44 -13.39
CA ALA A 39 11.65 17.21 -13.22
C ALA A 39 12.12 17.55 -11.80
N ALA A 40 11.61 18.64 -11.21
CA ALA A 40 11.94 19.04 -9.83
C ALA A 40 11.35 18.06 -8.80
N ALA A 41 10.15 17.53 -9.07
CA ALA A 41 9.55 16.48 -8.25
C ALA A 41 10.43 15.22 -8.23
N VAL A 42 10.90 14.75 -9.39
CA VAL A 42 11.78 13.58 -9.50
C VAL A 42 13.10 13.81 -8.75
N PHE A 43 13.73 14.98 -8.91
CA PHE A 43 14.97 15.30 -8.18
C PHE A 43 14.76 15.38 -6.66
N ARG A 44 13.63 15.89 -6.17
CA ARG A 44 13.31 15.89 -4.73
C ARG A 44 13.02 14.49 -4.19
N ILE A 45 12.34 13.67 -4.98
CA ILE A 45 12.08 12.27 -4.64
C ILE A 45 13.39 11.50 -4.55
N ALA A 46 14.28 11.68 -5.54
CA ALA A 46 15.60 11.05 -5.56
C ALA A 46 16.52 11.58 -4.43
N GLY A 47 16.38 12.84 -4.04
CA GLY A 47 17.15 13.46 -2.96
C GLY A 47 16.67 13.12 -1.55
N ASN A 48 15.46 12.57 -1.38
CA ASN A 48 14.93 12.22 -0.07
C ASN A 48 15.15 10.72 0.22
N PRO A 49 16.06 10.35 1.15
CA PRO A 49 16.38 8.95 1.43
C PRO A 49 15.15 8.13 1.85
N TRP A 50 14.17 8.73 2.54
CA TRP A 50 12.92 8.05 2.93
C TRP A 50 12.04 7.71 1.73
N ALA A 51 12.00 8.59 0.73
CA ALA A 51 11.26 8.38 -0.50
C ALA A 51 11.89 7.26 -1.34
N VAL A 52 13.23 7.26 -1.45
CA VAL A 52 13.97 6.21 -2.16
C VAL A 52 13.73 4.84 -1.51
N THR A 53 13.81 4.75 -0.17
CA THR A 53 13.51 3.50 0.54
C THR A 53 12.06 3.07 0.33
N GLY A 54 11.11 4.01 0.35
CA GLY A 54 9.70 3.73 0.03
C GLY A 54 9.52 3.15 -1.37
N VAL A 55 10.15 3.75 -2.38
CA VAL A 55 10.10 3.30 -3.79
C VAL A 55 10.73 1.91 -3.94
N VAL A 56 11.86 1.64 -3.31
CA VAL A 56 12.49 0.31 -3.31
C VAL A 56 11.57 -0.72 -2.67
N CYS A 57 10.95 -0.40 -1.53
CA CYS A 57 9.96 -1.26 -0.90
C CYS A 57 8.75 -1.52 -1.80
N PHE A 58 8.29 -0.51 -2.54
CA PHE A 58 7.21 -0.65 -3.51
C PHE A 58 7.61 -1.60 -4.65
N GLY A 59 8.85 -1.52 -5.12
CA GLY A 59 9.42 -2.45 -6.11
C GLY A 59 9.44 -3.90 -5.61
N VAL A 60 9.84 -4.13 -4.35
CA VAL A 60 9.83 -5.47 -3.74
C VAL A 60 8.38 -5.99 -3.59
N SER A 61 7.46 -5.14 -3.17
CA SER A 61 6.02 -5.45 -3.11
C SER A 61 5.49 -5.88 -4.49
N PHE A 62 5.89 -5.17 -5.55
CA PHE A 62 5.51 -5.48 -6.92
C PHE A 62 6.06 -6.83 -7.39
N MET A 63 7.33 -7.15 -7.07
CA MET A 63 7.92 -8.45 -7.38
C MET A 63 7.15 -9.60 -6.70
N PHE A 64 6.83 -9.45 -5.42
CA PHE A 64 6.01 -10.43 -4.69
C PHE A 64 4.60 -10.57 -5.28
N MET A 65 3.99 -9.46 -5.70
CA MET A 65 2.68 -9.47 -6.35
C MET A 65 2.74 -10.21 -7.68
N SER A 66 3.71 -9.89 -8.54
CA SER A 66 3.92 -10.58 -9.82
C SER A 66 4.14 -12.09 -9.66
N ALA A 67 4.88 -12.50 -8.63
CA ALA A 67 5.04 -13.92 -8.28
C ALA A 67 3.74 -14.56 -7.74
N ALA A 68 2.89 -13.80 -7.06
CA ALA A 68 1.57 -14.29 -6.64
C ALA A 68 0.60 -14.43 -7.82
N LEU A 69 0.66 -13.52 -8.80
CA LEU A 69 -0.15 -13.55 -10.02
C LEU A 69 0.10 -14.80 -10.89
N THR A 70 1.28 -15.40 -10.80
CA THR A 70 1.57 -16.66 -11.52
C THR A 70 0.98 -17.90 -10.84
N ARG A 71 0.42 -17.75 -9.64
CA ARG A 71 -0.11 -18.85 -8.80
C ARG A 71 -1.58 -18.70 -8.44
N VAL A 72 -2.15 -17.51 -8.59
CA VAL A 72 -3.53 -17.16 -8.20
C VAL A 72 -4.12 -16.29 -9.31
N ASP A 73 -5.39 -16.52 -9.65
CA ASP A 73 -6.11 -15.69 -10.61
C ASP A 73 -6.08 -14.22 -10.20
N LEU A 74 -5.82 -13.33 -11.17
CA LEU A 74 -5.79 -11.88 -10.94
C LEU A 74 -7.04 -11.39 -10.19
N SER A 75 -8.19 -11.98 -10.52
CA SER A 75 -9.50 -11.62 -9.97
C SER A 75 -9.58 -11.82 -8.46
N VAL A 76 -8.78 -12.72 -7.87
CA VAL A 76 -8.74 -12.98 -6.43
C VAL A 76 -7.51 -12.33 -5.77
N ALA A 77 -6.37 -12.31 -6.46
CA ALA A 77 -5.13 -11.77 -5.91
C ALA A 77 -5.22 -10.27 -5.61
N TYR A 78 -5.77 -9.48 -6.54
CA TYR A 78 -5.87 -8.02 -6.40
C TYR A 78 -6.77 -7.56 -5.25
N PRO A 79 -8.01 -8.08 -5.11
CA PRO A 79 -8.88 -7.73 -3.99
C PRO A 79 -8.26 -8.09 -2.63
N VAL A 80 -7.69 -9.28 -2.51
CA VAL A 80 -7.06 -9.74 -1.26
C VAL A 80 -5.85 -8.87 -0.90
N MET A 81 -5.00 -8.54 -1.87
CA MET A 81 -3.88 -7.63 -1.66
C MET A 81 -4.38 -6.26 -1.21
N SER A 82 -5.33 -5.66 -1.94
CA SER A 82 -5.83 -4.32 -1.64
C SER A 82 -6.46 -4.26 -0.26
N GLY A 83 -7.28 -5.25 0.12
CA GLY A 83 -7.86 -5.33 1.46
C GLY A 83 -6.82 -5.42 2.59
N LEU A 84 -5.77 -6.25 2.40
CA LEU A 84 -4.67 -6.38 3.36
C LEU A 84 -3.86 -5.09 3.49
N VAL A 85 -3.46 -4.50 2.35
CA VAL A 85 -2.73 -3.22 2.34
C VAL A 85 -3.56 -2.16 3.04
N PHE A 86 -4.87 -2.11 2.78
CA PHE A 86 -5.75 -1.11 3.38
C PHE A 86 -5.84 -1.26 4.90
N ILE A 87 -6.03 -2.49 5.43
CA ILE A 87 -6.02 -2.75 6.88
C ILE A 87 -4.68 -2.34 7.50
N LEU A 88 -3.57 -2.75 6.88
CA LEU A 88 -2.22 -2.47 7.38
C LEU A 88 -1.93 -0.97 7.38
N VAL A 89 -2.20 -0.27 6.28
CA VAL A 89 -2.03 1.17 6.18
C VAL A 89 -2.94 1.90 7.16
N LEU A 90 -4.19 1.48 7.32
CA LEU A 90 -5.10 2.11 8.30
C LEU A 90 -4.59 1.93 9.74
N GLY A 91 -4.11 0.74 10.09
CA GLY A 91 -3.52 0.46 11.40
C GLY A 91 -2.25 1.27 11.64
N VAL A 92 -1.34 1.32 10.67
CA VAL A 92 -0.12 2.13 10.76
C VAL A 92 -0.47 3.62 10.80
N SER A 93 -1.40 4.10 9.99
CA SER A 93 -1.83 5.51 9.99
C SER A 93 -2.49 5.91 11.32
N SER A 94 -3.25 5.00 11.94
CA SER A 94 -3.87 5.23 13.24
C SER A 94 -2.85 5.28 14.38
N ILE A 95 -1.81 4.43 14.35
CA ILE A 95 -0.81 4.33 15.42
C ILE A 95 0.31 5.35 15.25
N PHE A 96 0.86 5.50 14.03
CA PHE A 96 2.04 6.32 13.74
C PHE A 96 1.70 7.77 13.38
N PHE A 97 0.58 8.01 12.69
CA PHE A 97 0.18 9.35 12.24
C PHE A 97 -0.85 10.01 13.15
N ALA A 98 -1.43 9.26 14.11
CA ALA A 98 -2.51 9.72 14.98
C ALA A 98 -3.63 10.45 14.20
N GLU A 99 -3.85 10.06 12.95
CA GLU A 99 -4.93 10.62 12.13
C GLU A 99 -6.25 10.24 12.78
N GLN A 100 -7.15 11.22 13.00
CA GLN A 100 -8.48 10.92 13.52
C GLN A 100 -9.20 10.00 12.55
N VAL A 101 -9.24 8.71 12.88
CA VAL A 101 -9.96 7.71 12.11
C VAL A 101 -11.44 7.94 12.36
N THR A 102 -12.06 8.72 11.48
CA THR A 102 -13.50 9.00 11.55
C THR A 102 -14.30 7.70 11.38
N LEU A 103 -15.44 7.56 12.05
CA LEU A 103 -16.35 6.41 11.90
C LEU A 103 -16.66 6.09 10.42
N VAL A 104 -16.73 7.12 9.57
CA VAL A 104 -16.94 6.99 8.12
C VAL A 104 -15.81 6.20 7.44
N ARG A 105 -14.55 6.41 7.83
CA ARG A 105 -13.39 5.65 7.32
C ARG A 105 -13.49 4.19 7.74
N LEU A 106 -13.93 3.92 8.97
CA LEU A 106 -14.12 2.56 9.48
C LEU A 106 -15.23 1.81 8.74
N ILE A 107 -16.36 2.47 8.47
CA ILE A 107 -17.45 1.91 7.67
C ILE A 107 -16.99 1.64 6.23
N GLY A 108 -16.24 2.57 5.63
CA GLY A 108 -15.65 2.39 4.30
C GLY A 108 -14.70 1.20 4.24
N VAL A 109 -13.85 1.01 5.27
CA VAL A 109 -12.98 -0.17 5.40
C VAL A 109 -13.81 -1.45 5.44
N PHE A 110 -14.89 -1.47 6.23
CA PHE A 110 -15.77 -2.62 6.33
C PHE A 110 -16.46 -2.95 4.99
N LEU A 111 -16.82 -1.91 4.21
CA LEU A 111 -17.38 -2.05 2.88
C LEU A 111 -16.37 -2.63 1.87
N ILE A 112 -15.12 -2.15 1.91
CA ILE A 112 -14.03 -2.68 1.07
C ILE A 112 -13.76 -4.14 1.43
N LEU A 113 -13.66 -4.47 2.71
CA LEU A 113 -13.41 -5.83 3.18
C LEU A 113 -14.54 -6.79 2.81
N SER A 114 -15.79 -6.35 2.93
CA SER A 114 -16.93 -7.16 2.50
C SER A 114 -16.97 -7.34 0.98
N GLY A 115 -16.66 -6.32 0.18
CA GLY A 115 -16.48 -6.46 -1.26
C GLY A 115 -15.38 -7.44 -1.65
N VAL A 116 -14.23 -7.40 -0.97
CA VAL A 116 -13.11 -8.35 -1.17
C VAL A 116 -13.53 -9.78 -0.82
N LEU A 117 -14.28 -9.98 0.27
CA LEU A 117 -14.76 -11.30 0.67
C LEU A 117 -15.75 -11.90 -0.34
N VAL A 118 -16.59 -11.06 -0.95
CA VAL A 118 -17.53 -11.48 -2.01
C VAL A 118 -16.78 -11.90 -3.27
N ILE A 119 -15.71 -11.19 -3.66
CA ILE A 119 -14.91 -11.52 -4.84
C ILE A 119 -14.01 -12.75 -4.61
N SER A 120 -13.56 -12.97 -3.37
CA SER A 120 -12.70 -14.10 -2.98
C SER A 120 -13.46 -15.42 -2.82
N ARG A 121 -14.80 -15.39 -2.88
CA ARG A 121 -15.69 -16.56 -2.84
C ARG A 121 -16.07 -17.00 -4.26
#